data_AF-A0A232EJB7-F1
#
_entry.id   AF-A0A232EJB7-F1
#
_cell.length_a   1.000
_cell.length_b   1.000
_cell.length_c   1.000
_cell.angle_alpha   90.00
_cell.angle_beta   90.00
_cell.angle_gamma   90.00
#
_symmetry.space_group_name_H-M   'P 1'
#
loop_
_entity.id
_entity.type
_entity.pdbx_description
1 polymer ?
#
loop_
_entity_poly.entity_id
_entity_poly.type
_entity_poly.pdbx_seq_one_letter_code
_entity_poly.pdbx_strand_id
1 'polypeptide(L)'
;IVRQFLNQNYRERWIGRVGLVNWPPNSPDLTSLNFYLWGYLKNVVFEERPITREDMQDRIRQACAAIPRQTLLNTVRHFQRRLTLCLQANGGNFEQLLHR
;
A
#
# COMPACT_ATOMS: atom_id res chain seq x y z
N ILE A 1 -23.87 -0.39 5.57
CA ILE A 1 -23.48 -1.73 5.05
C ILE A 1 -21.95 -1.91 5.06
N VAL A 2 -21.18 -1.27 4.17
CA VAL A 2 -19.71 -1.48 4.08
C VAL A 2 -18.97 -1.20 5.40
N ARG A 3 -19.22 -0.06 6.06
CA ARG A 3 -18.54 0.27 7.34
C ARG A 3 -18.85 -0.72 8.46
N GLN A 4 -20.10 -1.15 8.56
CA GLN A 4 -20.52 -2.13 9.57
C GLN A 4 -19.83 -3.46 9.35
N PHE A 5 -19.75 -3.91 8.09
CA PHE A 5 -18.96 -5.07 7.71
C PHE A 5 -17.49 -4.90 8.09
N LEU A 6 -16.87 -3.75 7.79
CA LEU A 6 -15.47 -3.50 8.14
C LEU A 6 -15.23 -3.49 9.65
N ASN A 7 -16.12 -2.86 10.43
CA ASN A 7 -16.06 -2.86 11.88
C ASN A 7 -16.20 -4.27 12.47
N GLN A 8 -17.08 -5.11 11.92
CA GLN A 8 -17.27 -6.48 12.39
C GLN A 8 -16.08 -7.39 12.07
N ASN A 9 -15.53 -7.31 10.86
CA ASN A 9 -14.50 -8.23 10.37
C ASN A 9 -13.06 -7.77 10.72
N TYR A 10 -12.82 -6.46 10.71
CA TYR A 10 -11.48 -5.89 10.89
C TYR A 10 -11.34 -5.07 12.18
N ARG A 11 -12.46 -4.73 12.85
CA ARG A 11 -12.48 -3.93 14.10
C ARG A 11 -11.73 -2.62 13.92
N GLU A 12 -10.77 -2.32 14.80
CA GLU A 12 -9.97 -1.09 14.78
C GLU A 12 -8.80 -1.14 13.78
N ARG A 13 -8.72 -2.16 12.93
CA ARG A 13 -7.59 -2.40 12.03
C ARG A 13 -7.82 -1.94 10.59
N TRP A 14 -8.95 -1.29 10.30
CA TRP A 14 -9.20 -0.71 8.97
C TRP A 14 -9.11 0.81 9.02
N ILE A 15 -8.70 1.39 7.89
CA ILE A 15 -8.47 2.81 7.71
C ILE A 15 -9.35 3.29 6.55
N GLY A 16 -9.96 4.47 6.68
CA GLY A 16 -10.78 5.03 5.61
C GLY A 16 -11.50 6.31 6.00
N ARG A 17 -12.37 6.79 5.10
CA ARG A 17 -13.15 8.01 5.34
C ARG A 17 -14.13 7.80 6.48
N VAL A 18 -14.03 8.61 7.54
CA VAL A 18 -14.88 8.52 8.74
C VAL A 18 -14.70 7.19 9.48
N GLY A 19 -13.48 6.63 9.46
CA GLY A 19 -13.08 5.50 10.29
C GLY A 19 -12.45 5.97 11.61
N LEU A 20 -11.97 5.02 12.43
CA LEU A 20 -11.24 5.34 13.68
C LEU A 20 -10.01 6.23 13.40
N VAL A 21 -9.30 5.91 12.31
CA VAL A 21 -8.27 6.77 11.74
C VAL A 21 -8.82 7.37 10.46
N ASN A 22 -9.08 8.68 10.47
CA ASN A 22 -9.52 9.41 9.30
C ASN A 22 -8.42 9.42 8.25
N TRP A 23 -8.72 8.88 7.07
CA TRP A 23 -7.80 8.87 5.94
C TRP A 23 -8.25 9.84 4.84
N PRO A 24 -7.35 10.66 4.30
CA PRO A 24 -7.69 11.60 3.24
C PRO A 24 -8.16 10.88 1.96
N PRO A 25 -9.13 11.46 1.23
CA PRO A 25 -9.53 10.95 -0.08
C PRO A 25 -8.37 11.09 -1.08
N ASN A 26 -8.33 10.19 -2.08
CA ASN A 26 -7.39 10.25 -3.19
C ASN A 26 -5.91 10.36 -2.76
N SER A 27 -5.51 9.60 -1.74
CA SER A 27 -4.11 9.56 -1.27
C SER A 27 -3.44 8.20 -1.52
N PRO A 28 -3.32 7.76 -2.79
CA PRO A 28 -2.57 6.56 -3.14
C PRO A 28 -1.11 6.66 -2.66
N ASP A 29 -0.52 7.84 -2.71
CA ASP A 29 0.85 8.12 -2.28
C ASP A 29 1.13 7.94 -0.80
N LEU A 30 0.09 7.85 0.03
CA LEU A 30 0.23 7.58 1.46
C LEU A 30 -0.02 6.11 1.80
N THR A 31 -0.50 5.31 0.84
CA THR A 31 -0.84 3.90 1.07
C THR A 31 0.30 3.00 0.61
N SER A 32 0.94 2.29 1.54
CA SER A 32 2.09 1.39 1.23
C SER A 32 1.77 0.30 0.22
N LEU A 33 0.53 -0.20 0.21
CA LEU A 33 0.09 -1.14 -0.82
C LEU A 33 0.18 -0.53 -2.22
N ASN A 34 -0.14 0.76 -2.35
CA ASN A 34 -0.20 1.42 -3.65
C ASN A 34 1.16 1.94 -4.12
N PHE A 35 1.90 2.65 -3.26
CA PHE A 35 3.20 3.20 -3.67
C PHE A 35 4.32 2.15 -3.76
N TYR A 36 4.11 0.95 -3.21
CA TYR A 36 5.12 -0.12 -3.21
C TYR A 36 4.56 -1.47 -3.66
N LEU A 37 3.66 -2.08 -2.89
CA LEU A 37 3.36 -3.52 -3.03
C LEU A 37 2.81 -3.87 -4.41
N TRP A 38 1.86 -3.10 -4.94
CA TRP A 38 1.25 -3.40 -6.23
C TRP A 38 2.24 -3.32 -7.38
N GLY A 39 3.14 -2.34 -7.39
CA GLY A 39 4.19 -2.24 -8.39
C GLY A 39 5.16 -3.42 -8.29
N TYR A 40 5.59 -3.77 -7.08
CA TYR A 40 6.47 -4.91 -6.83
C TYR A 40 5.84 -6.24 -7.29
N LEU A 41 4.62 -6.53 -6.85
CA LEU A 41 3.92 -7.77 -7.20
C LEU A 41 3.69 -7.86 -8.71
N LYS A 42 3.33 -6.75 -9.36
CA LYS A 42 3.16 -6.74 -10.81
C LYS A 42 4.47 -7.09 -11.52
N ASN A 43 5.60 -6.54 -11.09
CA ASN A 43 6.89 -6.83 -11.71
C ASN A 43 7.29 -8.30 -11.54
N VAL A 44 7.11 -8.87 -10.36
CA VAL A 44 7.49 -10.27 -10.08
C VAL A 44 6.54 -11.26 -10.74
N VAL A 45 5.23 -11.07 -10.58
CA VAL A 45 4.23 -12.05 -11.06
C VAL A 45 4.18 -12.08 -12.59
N PHE A 46 4.42 -10.95 -13.25
CA PHE A 46 4.41 -10.83 -14.71
C PHE A 46 5.81 -10.87 -15.34
N GLU A 47 6.86 -11.20 -14.58
CA GLU A 47 8.19 -11.46 -15.15
C GLU A 47 8.10 -12.57 -16.22
N GLU A 48 7.26 -13.57 -15.96
CA GLU A 48 6.75 -14.49 -16.99
C GLU A 48 5.23 -14.39 -17.04
N ARG A 49 4.65 -14.65 -18.21
CA ARG A 49 3.20 -14.63 -18.37
C ARG A 49 2.56 -15.79 -17.57
N PRO A 50 1.68 -15.51 -16.59
CA PRO A 50 0.97 -16.57 -15.88
C PRO A 50 0.08 -17.35 -16.83
N ILE A 51 0.03 -18.67 -16.65
CA ILE A 51 -0.66 -19.59 -17.56
C ILE A 51 -2.09 -19.85 -17.07
N THR A 52 -2.29 -19.91 -15.76
CA THR A 52 -3.59 -20.16 -15.13
C THR A 52 -3.85 -19.22 -13.97
N ARG A 53 -5.10 -19.22 -13.47
CA ARG A 53 -5.47 -18.47 -12.27
C ARG A 53 -4.72 -18.98 -11.03
N GLU A 54 -4.54 -20.29 -10.93
CA GLU A 54 -3.88 -20.96 -9.82
C GLU A 54 -2.39 -20.58 -9.79
N ASP A 55 -1.73 -20.65 -10.93
CA ASP A 55 -0.34 -20.20 -11.12
C ASP A 55 -0.17 -18.74 -10.71
N MET A 56 -1.08 -17.86 -11.14
CA MET A 56 -1.07 -16.45 -10.73
C MET A 56 -1.20 -16.27 -9.22
N GLN A 57 -2.10 -17.02 -8.56
CA GLN A 57 -2.26 -16.95 -7.11
C GLN A 57 -1.02 -17.43 -6.38
N ASP A 58 -0.42 -18.53 -6.83
CA ASP A 58 0.78 -19.09 -6.21
C ASP A 58 1.98 -18.17 -6.39
N ARG A 59 2.16 -17.57 -7.56
CA ARG A 59 3.16 -16.52 -7.80
C ARG A 59 2.97 -15.32 -6.86
N ILE A 60 1.74 -14.85 -6.65
CA ILE A 60 1.47 -13.76 -5.69
C ILE A 60 1.85 -14.18 -4.27
N ARG A 61 1.46 -15.38 -3.82
CA ARG A 61 1.79 -15.88 -2.47
C ARG A 61 3.29 -16.00 -2.27
N GLN A 62 4.01 -16.56 -3.25
CA GLN A 62 5.46 -16.70 -3.22
C GLN A 62 6.15 -15.33 -3.22
N ALA A 63 5.73 -14.41 -4.09
CA ALA A 63 6.27 -13.06 -4.16
C ALA A 63 6.09 -12.30 -2.84
N CYS A 64 4.93 -12.44 -2.18
CA CYS A 64 4.69 -11.89 -0.84
C CYS A 64 5.57 -12.52 0.23
N ALA A 65 5.71 -13.86 0.24
CA ALA A 65 6.54 -14.57 1.20
C ALA A 65 8.03 -14.25 1.04
N ALA A 66 8.46 -13.92 -0.18
CA ALA A 66 9.82 -13.53 -0.50
C ALA A 66 10.16 -12.09 -0.08
N ILE A 67 9.19 -11.25 0.32
CA ILE A 67 9.47 -9.86 0.71
C ILE A 67 10.30 -9.86 2.00
N PRO A 68 11.54 -9.33 1.98
CA PRO A 68 12.37 -9.28 3.17
C PRO A 68 11.74 -8.38 4.24
N ARG A 69 11.87 -8.75 5.52
CA ARG A 69 11.44 -7.91 6.65
C ARG A 69 12.00 -6.49 6.56
N GLN A 70 13.25 -6.34 6.12
CA GLN A 70 13.88 -5.03 5.96
C GLN A 70 13.14 -4.14 4.96
N THR A 71 12.59 -4.71 3.89
CA THR A 71 11.79 -3.98 2.90
C THR A 71 10.48 -3.48 3.51
N LEU A 72 9.83 -4.28 4.36
CA LEU A 72 8.64 -3.85 5.10
C LEU A 72 8.96 -2.73 6.11
N LEU A 73 10.12 -2.77 6.77
CA LEU A 73 10.55 -1.67 7.62
C LEU A 73 10.85 -0.40 6.81
N ASN A 74 11.41 -0.55 5.60
CA ASN A 74 11.65 0.57 4.71
C ASN A 74 10.32 1.22 4.29
N THR A 75 9.28 0.45 3.97
CA THR A 75 7.97 1.02 3.58
C THR A 75 7.33 1.82 4.70
N VAL A 76 7.50 1.42 5.97
CA VAL A 76 7.07 2.22 7.13
C VAL A 76 7.83 3.54 7.20
N ARG A 77 9.16 3.54 6.99
CA ARG A 77 9.95 4.78 6.95
C ARG A 77 9.57 5.67 5.78
N HIS A 78 9.33 5.08 4.60
CA HIS A 78 8.87 5.83 3.43
C HIS A 78 7.50 6.44 3.65
N PHE A 79 6.59 5.75 4.34
CA PHE A 79 5.30 6.32 4.73
C PHE A 79 5.48 7.57 5.60
N GLN A 80 6.34 7.52 6.62
CA GLN A 80 6.65 8.68 7.46
C GLN A 80 7.21 9.84 6.64
N ARG A 81 8.18 9.59 5.75
CA ARG A 81 8.73 10.62 4.85
C ARG A 81 7.64 11.23 3.96
N ARG A 82 6.78 10.41 3.36
CA ARG A 82 5.69 10.84 2.48
C ARG A 82 4.66 11.69 3.24
N LEU A 83 4.34 11.36 4.49
CA LEU A 83 3.52 12.21 5.35
C LEU A 83 4.17 13.58 5.59
N THR A 84 5.46 13.62 5.93
CA THR A 84 6.18 14.89 6.14
C THR A 84 6.14 15.76 4.88
N LEU A 85 6.39 15.17 3.71
CA LEU A 85 6.35 15.89 2.43
C LEU A 85 4.94 16.40 2.09
N CYS A 86 3.91 15.59 2.36
CA CYS A 86 2.51 15.98 2.20
C CYS A 86 2.16 17.19 3.08
N LEU A 87 2.61 17.19 4.34
CA LEU A 87 2.42 18.34 5.24
C LEU A 87 3.16 19.58 4.75
N GLN A 88 4.40 19.44 4.27
CA GLN A 88 5.16 20.55 3.67
C GLN A 88 4.46 21.13 2.42
N ALA A 89 3.75 20.28 1.67
CA ALA A 89 2.94 20.67 0.53
C ALA A 89 1.52 21.13 0.93
N ASN A 90 1.22 21.32 2.21
CA ASN A 90 -0.12 21.67 2.72
C ASN A 90 -1.23 20.73 2.24
N GLY A 91 -0.95 19.43 2.14
CA GLY A 91 -1.87 18.41 1.64
C GLY A 91 -1.92 18.28 0.11
N GLY A 92 -1.11 19.05 -0.62
CA GLY A 92 -0.96 18.96 -2.07
C GLY A 92 -0.04 17.82 -2.53
N ASN A 93 0.14 17.70 -3.85
CA ASN A 93 1.02 16.72 -4.46
C ASN A 93 2.50 16.99 -4.10
N PHE A 94 3.24 15.92 -3.79
CA PHE A 94 4.60 16.00 -3.28
C PHE A 94 5.59 15.06 -3.98
N GLU A 95 5.17 14.34 -5.03
CA GLU A 95 6.03 13.36 -5.72
C GLU A 95 7.34 13.98 -6.24
N GLN A 96 7.28 15.24 -6.70
CA GLN A 96 8.43 16.02 -7.14
C GLN A 96 9.50 16.23 -6.05
N LEU A 97 9.14 16.01 -4.78
CA LEU A 97 10.02 16.17 -3.62
C LEU A 97 10.59 14.82 -3.14
N LEU A 98 10.13 13.68 -3.66
CA LEU A 98 10.59 12.35 -3.25
C LEU A 98 12.00 12.01 -3.75
N HIS A 99 12.40 12.62 -4.86
CA HIS A 99 13.69 12.38 -5.53
C HIS A 99 14.77 13.41 -5.17
N ARG A 100 14.45 14.37 -4.31
CA ARG A 100 15.42 15.29 -3.72
C ARG A 100 16.04 14.71 -2.45
#